data_AF-A0A8H7DFV8-F1
#
_entry.id   AF-A0A8H7DFV8-F1
#
_cell.length_a   1.000
_cell.length_b   1.000
_cell.length_c   1.000
_cell.angle_alpha   90.00
_cell.angle_beta   90.00
_cell.angle_gamma   90.00
#
_symmetry.space_group_name_H-M   'P 1'
#
loop_
_entity.id
_entity.type
_entity.pdbx_description
1 polymer ?
#
loop_
_entity_poly.entity_id
_entity_poly.type
_entity_poly.pdbx_seq_one_letter_code
_entity_poly.pdbx_strand_id
1 'polypeptide(L)'
;MPGISAVPNEILEEIFWRCLPSPPDRGLASEFPSILYIDPSSATAPLLLCQICRRWRELATSSPCLWASLNTVSARTSEQLELWLSRARHRNLSLRIERRYLYHPHPHYPSSSALYLPLLVTKFSRCQALALKNWPAPSDFAMPASFPQLESLWVQMSNDALEEARSISRPLLGHAPRLRCLHWDGPDVPLPWGQLLYLSWRPANMDIFSRTVHQFTSITTLQLDFSWRFFEGISLPEPCVVPQVATLFFGGNAAGLRTIITPLLRHLVLQKLTVEDDTEQDLAIIHLLERSCCAIVTLEIYEGCSPSFPCLVLLHDCIAPSLTRLVISSHDLNDFFSSIETMVPDTLPMNVRLLRAVDRCFHIDRLDFCAPGTSTSALARVLARCFPCLVQLDLDDGFCWDDDDESDVFETSVVIGGERTFMV
;
A
#
# COMPACT_ATOMS: atom_id res chain seq x y z
N MET A 1 -0.33 -39.16 -23.69
CA MET A 1 -0.80 -38.13 -22.73
C MET A 1 -2.19 -37.69 -23.15
N PRO A 2 -3.20 -37.67 -22.26
CA PRO A 2 -4.51 -37.13 -22.61
C PRO A 2 -4.35 -35.65 -23.02
N GLY A 3 -4.94 -35.27 -24.15
CA GLY A 3 -4.89 -33.89 -24.64
C GLY A 3 -5.74 -32.96 -23.78
N ILE A 4 -5.49 -31.65 -23.91
CA ILE A 4 -6.22 -30.59 -23.17
C ILE A 4 -7.74 -30.60 -23.44
N SER A 5 -8.18 -31.27 -24.50
CA SER A 5 -9.59 -31.53 -24.80
C SER A 5 -10.30 -32.40 -23.75
N ALA A 6 -9.56 -33.21 -22.99
CA ALA A 6 -10.12 -34.07 -21.95
C ALA A 6 -10.32 -33.36 -20.59
N VAL A 7 -9.72 -32.17 -20.41
CA VAL A 7 -9.86 -31.40 -19.17
C VAL A 7 -11.30 -30.87 -19.07
N PRO A 8 -12.03 -31.04 -17.95
CA PRO A 8 -13.36 -30.47 -17.75
C PRO A 8 -13.39 -28.94 -17.86
N ASN A 9 -14.55 -28.37 -18.19
CA ASN A 9 -14.68 -26.92 -18.36
C ASN A 9 -14.42 -26.17 -17.05
N GLU A 10 -14.83 -26.73 -15.91
CA GLU A 10 -14.67 -26.14 -14.58
C GLU A 10 -13.20 -25.95 -14.23
N ILE A 11 -12.36 -26.93 -14.58
CA ILE A 11 -10.92 -26.86 -14.36
C ILE A 11 -10.27 -25.85 -15.30
N LEU A 12 -10.73 -25.75 -16.56
CA LEU A 12 -10.26 -24.72 -17.49
C LEU A 12 -10.66 -23.31 -17.02
N GLU A 13 -11.87 -23.13 -16.47
CA GLU A 13 -12.29 -21.84 -15.91
C GLU A 13 -11.44 -21.42 -14.71
N GLU A 14 -11.11 -22.36 -13.81
CA GLU A 14 -10.20 -22.09 -12.70
C GLU A 14 -8.80 -21.71 -13.22
N ILE A 15 -8.28 -22.43 -14.23
CA ILE A 15 -7.00 -22.07 -14.87
C ILE A 15 -7.09 -20.66 -15.46
N PHE A 16 -8.18 -20.31 -16.15
CA PHE A 16 -8.37 -18.99 -16.74
C PHE A 16 -8.39 -17.89 -15.69
N TRP A 17 -9.00 -18.15 -14.54
CA TRP A 17 -9.00 -17.24 -13.40
C TRP A 17 -7.59 -17.02 -12.85
N ARG A 18 -6.78 -18.08 -12.75
CA ARG A 18 -5.37 -18.00 -12.34
C ARG A 18 -4.46 -17.32 -13.37
N CYS A 19 -4.88 -17.28 -14.63
CA CYS A 19 -4.18 -16.56 -15.70
C CYS A 19 -4.53 -15.06 -15.75
N LEU A 20 -5.47 -14.58 -14.94
CA LEU A 20 -5.66 -13.13 -14.81
C LEU A 20 -4.38 -12.51 -14.25
N PRO A 21 -4.03 -11.28 -14.66
CA PRO A 21 -2.88 -10.60 -14.08
C PRO A 21 -2.99 -10.64 -12.55
N SER A 22 -1.92 -10.96 -11.85
CA SER A 22 -1.88 -10.77 -10.40
C SER A 22 -1.51 -9.31 -10.13
N PRO A 23 -1.98 -8.72 -9.01
CA PRO A 23 -1.43 -7.44 -8.57
C PRO A 23 0.09 -7.60 -8.58
N PRO A 24 0.87 -6.62 -9.08
CA PRO A 24 2.31 -6.71 -9.03
C PRO A 24 2.74 -7.06 -7.61
N ASP A 25 3.66 -8.02 -7.48
CA ASP A 25 4.24 -8.36 -6.18
C ASP A 25 4.75 -7.07 -5.54
N ARG A 26 4.46 -6.91 -4.25
CA ARG A 26 4.38 -5.65 -3.50
C ARG A 26 5.73 -4.91 -3.31
N GLY A 27 6.70 -5.08 -4.19
CA GLY A 27 8.06 -4.50 -4.08
C GLY A 27 8.15 -3.01 -4.37
N LEU A 28 7.11 -2.40 -4.94
CA LEU A 28 7.05 -0.95 -5.08
C LEU A 28 5.66 -0.52 -4.63
N ALA A 29 5.62 0.47 -3.74
CA ALA A 29 4.45 1.06 -3.09
C ALA A 29 3.34 1.46 -4.08
N SER A 30 2.65 0.47 -4.64
CA SER A 30 1.41 0.65 -5.38
C SER A 30 0.46 1.26 -4.38
N GLU A 31 0.24 2.57 -4.51
CA GLU A 31 -0.66 3.34 -3.66
C GLU A 31 -2.03 2.64 -3.57
N PHE A 32 -2.43 1.91 -4.62
CA PHE A 32 -3.70 1.21 -4.70
C PHE A 32 -3.73 -0.10 -3.90
N PRO A 33 -4.81 -0.37 -3.13
CA PRO A 33 -5.06 -1.67 -2.53
C PRO A 33 -5.10 -2.73 -3.63
N SER A 34 -4.90 -3.99 -3.25
CA SER A 34 -4.69 -5.17 -4.12
C SER A 34 -5.85 -5.53 -5.07
N ILE A 35 -6.74 -4.59 -5.40
CA ILE A 35 -7.79 -4.74 -6.40
C ILE A 35 -7.14 -4.64 -7.78
N LEU A 36 -7.06 -5.78 -8.45
CA LEU A 36 -6.60 -5.84 -9.83
C LEU A 36 -7.67 -5.30 -10.78
N TYR A 37 -7.29 -4.28 -11.56
CA TYR A 37 -8.07 -3.81 -12.70
C TYR A 37 -7.48 -4.34 -14.00
N ILE A 38 -8.29 -5.05 -14.78
CA ILE A 38 -7.82 -5.68 -16.02
C ILE A 38 -7.77 -4.64 -17.13
N ASP A 39 -6.61 -4.48 -17.76
CA ASP A 39 -6.47 -3.73 -19.01
C ASP A 39 -6.91 -4.60 -20.20
N PRO A 40 -7.88 -4.16 -21.02
CA PRO A 40 -8.24 -4.86 -22.25
C PRO A 40 -7.10 -4.83 -23.26
N SER A 41 -6.25 -5.86 -23.24
CA SER A 41 -5.17 -6.06 -24.21
C SER A 41 -5.27 -7.45 -24.81
N SER A 42 -4.95 -7.59 -26.10
CA SER A 42 -4.86 -8.89 -26.76
C SER A 42 -3.75 -9.77 -26.16
N ALA A 43 -2.79 -9.16 -25.47
CA ALA A 43 -1.67 -9.84 -24.81
C ALA A 43 -1.98 -10.30 -23.38
N THR A 44 -3.11 -9.91 -22.80
CA THR A 44 -3.49 -10.24 -21.42
C THR A 44 -4.81 -11.01 -21.36
N ALA A 45 -4.98 -11.86 -20.35
CA ALA A 45 -6.27 -12.47 -20.07
C ALA A 45 -7.30 -11.39 -19.68
N PRO A 46 -8.58 -11.51 -20.08
CA PRO A 46 -9.20 -12.67 -20.74
C PRO A 46 -9.13 -12.67 -22.27
N LEU A 47 -8.69 -11.59 -22.92
CA LEU A 47 -8.68 -11.50 -24.38
C LEU A 47 -7.63 -12.41 -25.03
N LEU A 48 -6.49 -12.64 -24.38
CA LEU A 48 -5.50 -13.64 -24.80
C LEU A 48 -6.12 -15.04 -24.88
N LEU A 49 -6.89 -15.42 -23.85
CA LEU A 49 -7.55 -16.74 -23.78
C LEU A 49 -8.55 -16.95 -24.93
N CYS A 50 -9.16 -15.86 -25.40
CA CYS A 50 -10.08 -15.89 -26.54
C CYS A 50 -9.40 -16.16 -27.89
N GLN A 51 -8.06 -16.09 -27.96
CA GLN A 51 -7.30 -16.26 -29.21
C GLN A 51 -6.72 -17.67 -29.38
N ILE A 52 -6.72 -18.51 -28.33
CA ILE A 52 -6.02 -19.80 -28.33
C ILE A 52 -6.73 -20.86 -29.20
N CYS A 53 -7.96 -21.24 -28.85
CA CYS A 53 -8.76 -22.16 -29.66
C CYS A 53 -10.26 -21.87 -29.49
N ARG A 54 -11.10 -22.48 -30.33
CA ARG A 54 -12.55 -22.25 -30.30
C ARG A 54 -13.16 -22.54 -28.92
N ARG A 55 -12.81 -23.69 -28.31
CA ARG A 55 -13.32 -24.08 -26.99
C ARG A 55 -12.94 -23.06 -25.91
N TRP A 56 -11.69 -22.60 -25.91
CA TRP A 56 -11.21 -21.62 -24.94
C TRP A 56 -11.90 -20.28 -25.09
N ARG A 57 -12.13 -19.84 -26.33
CA ARG A 57 -12.92 -18.63 -26.62
C ARG A 57 -14.35 -18.73 -26.14
N GLU A 58 -15.04 -19.82 -26.45
CA GLU A 58 -16.42 -20.05 -26.01
C GLU A 58 -16.50 -20.04 -24.49
N LEU A 59 -15.58 -20.75 -23.82
CA LEU A 59 -15.53 -20.79 -22.37
C LEU A 59 -15.23 -19.40 -21.78
N ALA A 60 -14.11 -18.78 -22.15
CA ALA A 60 -13.70 -17.47 -21.63
C ALA A 60 -14.76 -16.38 -21.84
N THR A 61 -15.43 -16.34 -23.00
CA THR A 61 -16.50 -15.38 -23.26
C THR A 61 -17.80 -15.69 -22.50
N SER A 62 -18.01 -16.96 -22.13
CA SER A 62 -19.18 -17.39 -21.35
C SER A 62 -19.00 -17.25 -19.84
N SER A 63 -17.76 -17.16 -19.33
CA SER A 63 -17.41 -17.08 -17.90
C SER A 63 -17.40 -15.63 -17.41
N PRO A 64 -18.47 -15.12 -16.76
CA PRO A 64 -18.62 -13.68 -16.51
C PRO A 64 -17.62 -13.12 -15.49
N CYS A 65 -17.06 -13.97 -14.62
CA CYS A 65 -16.08 -13.57 -13.61
C CYS A 65 -14.82 -12.96 -14.26
N LEU A 66 -14.38 -13.50 -15.40
CA LEU A 66 -13.20 -13.01 -16.13
C LEU A 66 -13.35 -11.57 -16.65
N TRP A 67 -14.59 -11.07 -16.74
CA TRP A 67 -14.94 -9.75 -17.27
C TRP A 67 -15.44 -8.80 -16.17
N ALA A 68 -15.45 -9.25 -14.90
CA ALA A 68 -16.01 -8.48 -13.78
C ALA A 68 -15.11 -7.32 -13.34
N SER A 69 -13.85 -7.30 -13.77
CA SER A 69 -12.90 -6.20 -13.50
C SER A 69 -12.49 -5.50 -14.79
N LEU A 70 -12.33 -4.18 -14.75
CA LEU A 70 -11.96 -3.38 -15.91
C LEU A 70 -11.23 -2.09 -15.53
N ASN A 71 -10.12 -1.82 -16.20
CA ASN A 71 -9.52 -0.50 -16.30
C ASN A 71 -10.00 0.21 -17.58
N THR A 72 -10.78 1.29 -17.42
CA THR A 72 -11.41 1.99 -18.57
C THR A 72 -10.41 2.78 -19.40
N VAL A 73 -9.22 3.05 -18.86
CA VAL A 73 -8.14 3.78 -19.55
C VAL A 73 -7.74 3.08 -20.85
N SER A 74 -7.81 1.76 -20.85
CA SER A 74 -7.37 0.91 -21.95
C SER A 74 -8.52 0.59 -22.93
N ALA A 75 -9.78 0.85 -22.55
CA ALA A 75 -10.92 0.74 -23.46
C ALA A 75 -10.92 1.92 -24.44
N ARG A 76 -10.66 1.63 -25.72
CA ARG A 76 -10.47 2.68 -26.74
C ARG A 76 -11.79 3.21 -27.29
N THR A 77 -12.87 2.43 -27.19
CA THR A 77 -14.18 2.78 -27.75
C THR A 77 -15.34 2.38 -26.84
N SER A 78 -16.49 3.03 -27.03
CA SER A 78 -17.76 2.71 -26.36
C SER A 78 -18.18 1.25 -26.60
N GLU A 79 -17.97 0.74 -27.81
CA GLU A 79 -18.39 -0.61 -28.20
C GLU A 79 -17.56 -1.67 -27.48
N GLN A 80 -16.25 -1.43 -27.31
CA GLN A 80 -15.37 -2.31 -26.54
C GLN A 80 -15.81 -2.39 -25.08
N LEU A 81 -16.12 -1.23 -24.50
CA LEU A 81 -16.61 -1.14 -23.13
C LEU A 81 -17.97 -1.82 -22.97
N GLU A 82 -18.91 -1.57 -23.86
CA GLU A 82 -20.23 -2.21 -23.84
C GLU A 82 -20.12 -3.73 -23.98
N LEU A 83 -19.27 -4.20 -24.89
CA LEU A 83 -18.98 -5.62 -25.06
C LEU A 83 -18.41 -6.22 -23.76
N TRP A 84 -17.43 -5.56 -23.13
CA TRP A 84 -16.86 -6.02 -21.86
C TRP A 84 -17.92 -6.12 -20.76
N LEU A 85 -18.71 -5.06 -20.58
CA LEU A 85 -19.77 -5.00 -19.57
C LEU A 85 -20.88 -6.01 -19.84
N SER A 86 -21.19 -6.30 -21.11
CA SER A 86 -22.16 -7.33 -21.49
C SER A 86 -21.69 -8.73 -21.11
N ARG A 87 -20.40 -9.03 -21.27
CA ARG A 87 -19.78 -10.31 -20.90
C ARG A 87 -19.71 -10.51 -19.39
N ALA A 88 -19.58 -9.43 -18.62
CA ALA A 88 -19.68 -9.47 -17.15
C ALA A 88 -21.10 -9.84 -16.64
N ARG A 89 -22.11 -9.82 -17.51
CA ARG A 89 -23.52 -10.17 -17.22
C ARG A 89 -24.07 -9.47 -15.99
N HIS A 90 -24.38 -10.19 -14.91
CA HIS A 90 -24.94 -9.69 -13.65
C HIS A 90 -23.92 -9.66 -12.51
N ARG A 91 -22.63 -9.92 -12.78
CA ARG A 91 -21.61 -9.91 -11.73
C ARG A 91 -21.43 -8.51 -11.15
N ASN A 92 -21.00 -8.45 -9.90
CA ASN A 92 -20.51 -7.23 -9.30
C ASN A 92 -19.26 -6.77 -10.05
N LEU A 93 -19.15 -5.46 -10.26
CA LEU A 93 -18.10 -4.87 -11.07
C LEU A 93 -17.01 -4.26 -10.20
N SER A 94 -15.77 -4.41 -10.65
CA SER A 94 -14.60 -3.66 -10.17
C SER A 94 -14.14 -2.74 -11.30
N LEU A 95 -14.39 -1.45 -11.18
CA LEU A 95 -14.09 -0.49 -12.24
C LEU A 95 -13.01 0.49 -11.78
N ARG A 96 -12.01 0.71 -12.63
CA ARG A 96 -11.07 1.83 -12.52
C ARG A 96 -11.32 2.79 -13.65
N ILE A 97 -11.66 4.02 -13.29
CA ILE A 97 -11.90 5.13 -14.21
C ILE A 97 -10.84 6.17 -13.93
N GLU A 98 -10.00 6.42 -14.94
CA GLU A 98 -8.93 7.39 -14.83
C GLU A 98 -8.99 8.35 -16.02
N ARG A 99 -8.96 9.65 -15.71
CA ARG A 99 -8.84 10.68 -16.72
C ARG A 99 -7.38 10.82 -17.10
N ARG A 100 -7.05 10.56 -18.37
CA ARG A 100 -5.75 10.91 -18.92
C ARG A 100 -5.72 12.42 -19.18
N TYR A 101 -4.81 13.12 -18.49
CA TYR A 101 -4.41 14.45 -18.93
C TYR A 101 -3.65 14.28 -20.24
N LEU A 102 -4.28 14.62 -21.35
CA LEU A 102 -3.49 14.96 -22.52
C LEU A 102 -2.75 16.23 -22.14
N TYR A 103 -1.42 16.18 -22.15
CA TYR A 103 -0.52 17.26 -21.69
C TYR A 103 -0.83 18.64 -22.32
N HIS A 104 -1.65 18.67 -23.37
CA HIS A 104 -2.29 19.88 -23.86
C HIS A 104 -3.79 19.63 -24.00
N PRO A 105 -4.65 20.23 -23.15
CA PRO A 105 -6.08 20.20 -23.36
C PRO A 105 -6.36 20.90 -24.69
N HIS A 106 -6.54 20.11 -25.75
CA HIS A 106 -6.93 20.66 -27.03
C HIS A 106 -8.40 21.10 -26.89
N PRO A 107 -8.73 22.40 -27.05
CA PRO A 107 -10.05 22.95 -26.75
C PRO A 107 -11.21 22.38 -27.60
N HIS A 108 -10.92 21.45 -28.51
CA HIS A 108 -11.86 20.86 -29.45
C HIS A 108 -12.02 19.34 -29.31
N TYR A 109 -11.27 18.68 -28.44
CA TYR A 109 -11.46 17.25 -28.19
C TYR A 109 -12.12 17.05 -26.83
N PRO A 110 -13.40 16.62 -26.78
CA PRO A 110 -14.00 16.22 -25.53
C PRO A 110 -13.10 15.15 -24.89
N SER A 111 -12.89 15.25 -23.58
CA SER A 111 -12.14 14.23 -22.85
C SER A 111 -12.78 12.88 -23.18
N SER A 112 -11.97 11.89 -23.60
CA SER A 112 -12.48 10.59 -24.06
C SER A 112 -13.41 9.92 -23.03
N SER A 113 -13.23 10.24 -21.74
CA SER A 113 -14.11 9.85 -20.64
C SER A 113 -15.57 10.26 -20.80
N ALA A 114 -15.85 11.46 -21.31
CA ALA A 114 -17.22 11.96 -21.46
C ALA A 114 -18.10 11.07 -22.35
N LEU A 115 -17.50 10.35 -23.30
CA LEU A 115 -18.23 9.49 -24.24
C LEU A 115 -18.77 8.21 -23.58
N TYR A 116 -18.08 7.67 -22.58
CA TYR A 116 -18.46 6.40 -21.97
C TYR A 116 -18.98 6.49 -20.54
N LEU A 117 -18.84 7.65 -19.88
CA LEU A 117 -19.41 7.86 -18.55
C LEU A 117 -20.92 7.56 -18.46
N PRO A 118 -21.78 7.95 -19.42
CA PRO A 118 -23.20 7.57 -19.38
C PRO A 118 -23.42 6.06 -19.32
N LEU A 119 -22.65 5.31 -20.12
CA LEU A 119 -22.72 3.85 -20.11
C LEU A 119 -22.30 3.28 -18.74
N LEU A 120 -21.19 3.79 -18.17
CA LEU A 120 -20.69 3.34 -16.86
C LEU A 120 -21.65 3.64 -15.73
N VAL A 121 -22.26 4.82 -15.71
CA VAL A 121 -23.22 5.23 -14.67
C VAL A 121 -24.42 4.29 -14.62
N THR A 122 -24.88 3.75 -15.75
CA THR A 122 -25.94 2.73 -15.75
C THR A 122 -25.56 1.43 -15.03
N LYS A 123 -24.26 1.19 -14.79
CA LYS A 123 -23.73 -0.02 -14.15
C LYS A 123 -23.25 0.20 -12.72
N PHE A 124 -23.24 1.43 -12.22
CA PHE A 124 -22.73 1.77 -10.88
C PHE A 124 -23.50 1.07 -9.74
N SER A 125 -24.78 0.75 -9.93
CA SER A 125 -25.55 -0.03 -8.95
C SER A 125 -24.99 -1.43 -8.68
N ARG A 126 -24.18 -1.96 -9.60
CA ARG A 126 -23.49 -3.26 -9.51
C ARG A 126 -22.03 -3.13 -9.10
N CYS A 127 -21.50 -1.92 -8.95
CA CYS A 127 -20.10 -1.74 -8.60
C CYS A 127 -19.87 -2.14 -7.15
N GLN A 128 -18.94 -3.07 -6.94
CA GLN A 128 -18.44 -3.48 -5.63
C GLN A 128 -17.11 -2.78 -5.31
N ALA A 129 -16.29 -2.54 -6.34
CA ALA A 129 -15.09 -1.73 -6.23
C ALA A 129 -15.10 -0.63 -7.29
N LEU A 130 -14.79 0.60 -6.90
CA LEU A 130 -14.70 1.74 -7.80
C LEU A 130 -13.44 2.54 -7.48
N ALA A 131 -12.55 2.67 -8.47
CA ALA A 131 -11.42 3.57 -8.41
C ALA A 131 -11.63 4.73 -9.39
N LEU A 132 -11.58 5.94 -8.88
CA LEU A 132 -11.71 7.18 -9.63
C LEU A 132 -10.38 7.93 -9.48
N LYS A 133 -9.69 8.15 -10.58
CA LYS A 133 -8.43 8.92 -10.60
C LYS A 133 -8.55 10.08 -11.57
N ASN A 134 -8.12 11.26 -11.14
CA ASN A 134 -8.23 12.50 -11.91
C ASN A 134 -9.68 12.80 -12.33
N TRP A 135 -10.63 12.46 -11.47
CA TRP A 135 -12.06 12.50 -11.78
C TRP A 135 -12.51 13.93 -12.14
N PRO A 136 -13.29 14.13 -13.22
CA PRO A 136 -13.74 15.45 -13.64
C PRO A 136 -14.72 16.10 -12.66
N ALA A 137 -14.92 17.40 -12.89
CA ALA A 137 -15.93 18.22 -12.27
C ALA A 137 -17.33 17.54 -12.26
N PRO A 138 -18.09 17.62 -11.16
CA PRO A 138 -19.47 17.13 -11.05
C PRO A 138 -20.42 17.76 -12.05
N SER A 139 -20.17 19.00 -12.45
CA SER A 139 -21.00 19.73 -13.41
C SER A 139 -21.15 18.99 -14.73
N ASP A 140 -20.18 18.13 -15.08
CA ASP A 140 -20.18 17.36 -16.31
C ASP A 140 -21.01 16.07 -16.21
N PHE A 141 -21.39 15.61 -15.02
CA PHE A 141 -22.07 14.32 -14.86
C PHE A 141 -23.04 14.20 -13.68
N ALA A 142 -24.27 13.78 -13.96
CA ALA A 142 -25.22 13.36 -12.93
C ALA A 142 -24.81 12.00 -12.35
N MET A 143 -24.21 12.00 -11.16
CA MET A 143 -23.92 10.77 -10.44
C MET A 143 -25.22 10.04 -10.09
N PRO A 144 -25.25 8.71 -10.21
CA PRO A 144 -26.42 7.94 -9.83
C PRO A 144 -26.67 8.09 -8.33
N ALA A 145 -27.94 8.06 -7.96
CA ALA A 145 -28.36 8.28 -6.59
C ALA A 145 -27.95 7.17 -5.61
N SER A 146 -27.42 6.01 -6.06
CA SER A 146 -27.13 4.91 -5.15
C SER A 146 -26.03 3.95 -5.60
N PHE A 147 -25.24 3.49 -4.63
CA PHE A 147 -24.16 2.52 -4.75
C PHE A 147 -24.37 1.35 -3.76
N PRO A 148 -25.45 0.55 -3.92
CA PRO A 148 -25.90 -0.39 -2.89
C PRO A 148 -24.94 -1.57 -2.67
N GLN A 149 -24.08 -1.88 -3.66
CA GLN A 149 -23.11 -2.98 -3.60
C GLN A 149 -21.67 -2.51 -3.34
N LEU A 150 -21.42 -1.21 -3.23
CA LEU A 150 -20.06 -0.68 -3.17
C LEU A 150 -19.42 -0.98 -1.81
N GLU A 151 -18.32 -1.73 -1.85
CA GLU A 151 -17.54 -2.16 -0.69
C GLU A 151 -16.18 -1.46 -0.64
N SER A 152 -15.61 -1.15 -1.81
CA SER A 152 -14.31 -0.47 -1.93
C SER A 152 -14.42 0.76 -2.82
N LEU A 153 -13.99 1.91 -2.32
CA LEU A 153 -13.93 3.16 -3.06
C LEU A 153 -12.52 3.72 -2.98
N TRP A 154 -11.97 4.09 -4.12
CA TRP A 154 -10.71 4.81 -4.23
C TRP A 154 -10.95 6.10 -5.00
N VAL A 155 -10.68 7.25 -4.39
CA VAL A 155 -10.82 8.55 -5.06
C VAL A 155 -9.52 9.33 -4.92
N GLN A 156 -8.86 9.52 -6.06
CA GLN A 156 -7.70 10.39 -6.21
C GLN A 156 -8.09 11.61 -7.03
N MET A 157 -8.08 12.77 -6.40
CA MET A 157 -8.47 14.03 -7.03
C MET A 157 -7.22 14.79 -7.49
N SER A 158 -7.36 15.57 -8.56
CA SER A 158 -6.34 16.57 -8.89
C SER A 158 -6.50 17.80 -8.02
N ASN A 159 -5.40 18.52 -7.80
CA ASN A 159 -5.39 19.79 -7.06
C ASN A 159 -6.46 20.78 -7.56
N ASP A 160 -6.69 20.84 -8.86
CA ASP A 160 -7.66 21.75 -9.48
C ASP A 160 -9.13 21.39 -9.17
N ALA A 161 -9.41 20.17 -8.72
CA ALA A 161 -10.78 19.65 -8.53
C ALA A 161 -11.28 19.70 -7.08
N LEU A 162 -10.45 20.18 -6.14
CA LEU A 162 -10.73 20.11 -4.69
C LEU A 162 -11.99 20.88 -4.26
N GLU A 163 -12.27 22.04 -4.85
CA GLU A 163 -13.45 22.84 -4.47
C GLU A 163 -14.75 22.19 -4.96
N GLU A 164 -14.74 21.64 -6.18
CA GLU A 164 -15.92 21.03 -6.78
C GLU A 164 -16.23 19.65 -6.16
N ALA A 165 -15.20 18.94 -5.70
CA ALA A 165 -15.29 17.64 -5.06
C ALA A 165 -16.25 17.59 -3.86
N ARG A 166 -16.42 18.70 -3.13
CA ARG A 166 -17.36 18.80 -2.00
C ARG A 166 -18.80 18.50 -2.40
N SER A 167 -19.17 18.75 -3.66
CA SER A 167 -20.53 18.49 -4.15
C SER A 167 -20.79 17.03 -4.53
N ILE A 168 -19.74 16.25 -4.89
CA ILE A 168 -19.86 14.83 -5.31
C ILE A 168 -19.90 13.88 -4.12
N SER A 169 -19.11 14.19 -3.10
CA SER A 169 -18.85 13.29 -1.98
C SER A 169 -20.12 12.91 -1.23
N ARG A 170 -20.99 13.90 -0.96
CA ARG A 170 -22.21 13.69 -0.18
C ARG A 170 -23.16 12.66 -0.84
N PRO A 171 -23.55 12.80 -2.12
CA PRO A 171 -24.35 11.78 -2.80
C PRO A 171 -23.68 10.41 -2.83
N LEU A 172 -22.37 10.36 -3.12
CA LEU A 172 -21.69 9.09 -3.34
C LEU A 172 -21.56 8.27 -2.05
N LEU A 173 -21.18 8.93 -0.95
CA LEU A 173 -20.88 8.27 0.32
C LEU A 173 -22.13 7.99 1.16
N GLY A 174 -23.15 8.85 1.06
CA GLY A 174 -24.43 8.67 1.76
C GLY A 174 -25.24 7.46 1.28
N HIS A 175 -24.93 6.93 0.09
CA HIS A 175 -25.68 5.83 -0.53
C HIS A 175 -24.85 4.55 -0.77
N ALA A 176 -23.74 4.40 -0.04
CA ALA A 176 -22.89 3.22 -0.07
C ALA A 176 -22.89 2.48 1.29
N PRO A 177 -24.01 1.83 1.67
CA PRO A 177 -24.17 1.22 3.00
C PRO A 177 -23.26 0.00 3.27
N ARG A 178 -22.53 -0.46 2.24
CA ARG A 178 -21.59 -1.59 2.35
C ARG A 178 -20.13 -1.16 2.28
N LEU A 179 -19.85 0.13 2.19
CA LEU A 179 -18.50 0.64 2.04
C LEU A 179 -17.65 0.30 3.26
N ARG A 180 -16.57 -0.46 3.05
CA ARG A 180 -15.64 -0.94 4.07
C ARG A 180 -14.21 -0.46 3.83
N CYS A 181 -13.84 -0.26 2.58
CA CYS A 181 -12.52 0.21 2.19
C CYS A 181 -12.66 1.56 1.49
N LEU A 182 -11.99 2.57 2.03
CA LEU A 182 -11.99 3.90 1.46
C LEU A 182 -10.56 4.40 1.28
N HIS A 183 -10.23 4.85 0.09
CA HIS A 183 -9.17 5.81 -0.11
C HIS A 183 -9.74 7.14 -0.56
N TRP A 184 -9.33 8.18 0.15
CA TRP A 184 -9.86 9.52 -0.03
C TRP A 184 -8.73 10.53 -0.05
N ASP A 185 -8.50 11.09 -1.23
CA ASP A 185 -7.62 12.23 -1.47
C ASP A 185 -8.48 13.44 -1.88
N GLY A 186 -9.44 13.79 -1.03
CA GLY A 186 -10.45 14.81 -1.30
C GLY A 186 -10.72 15.71 -0.10
N PRO A 187 -11.60 16.71 -0.24
CA PRO A 187 -11.92 17.65 0.83
C PRO A 187 -12.60 16.96 2.02
N ASP A 188 -12.71 17.69 3.13
CA ASP A 188 -13.44 17.26 4.32
C ASP A 188 -14.93 17.03 4.01
N VAL A 189 -15.36 15.78 4.12
CA VAL A 189 -16.70 15.31 3.75
C VAL A 189 -17.17 14.33 4.80
N PRO A 190 -18.49 14.27 5.07
CA PRO A 190 -19.02 13.29 6.01
C PRO A 190 -18.83 11.88 5.42
N LEU A 191 -17.94 11.10 6.04
CA LEU A 191 -17.68 9.72 5.66
C LEU A 191 -18.47 8.76 6.57
N PRO A 192 -18.81 7.55 6.10
CA PRO A 192 -19.52 6.55 6.89
C PRO A 192 -18.55 5.84 7.86
N TRP A 193 -17.94 6.58 8.78
CA TRP A 193 -16.81 6.13 9.60
C TRP A 193 -17.07 4.83 10.37
N GLY A 194 -18.30 4.63 10.85
CA GLY A 194 -18.67 3.47 11.66
C GLY A 194 -18.64 2.12 10.93
N GLN A 195 -18.58 2.09 9.60
CA GLN A 195 -18.50 0.84 8.81
C GLN A 195 -17.17 0.65 8.08
N LEU A 196 -16.29 1.66 8.09
CA LEU A 196 -14.98 1.56 7.44
C LEU A 196 -14.04 0.69 8.27
N LEU A 197 -13.44 -0.30 7.61
CA LEU A 197 -12.41 -1.19 8.16
C LEU A 197 -11.02 -0.77 7.69
N TYR A 198 -10.93 -0.30 6.44
CA TYR A 198 -9.72 0.23 5.83
C TYR A 198 -9.94 1.68 5.42
N LEU A 199 -9.04 2.56 5.85
CA LEU A 199 -9.01 3.95 5.44
C LEU A 199 -7.61 4.32 4.98
N SER A 200 -7.50 4.84 3.76
CA SER A 200 -6.32 5.53 3.26
C SER A 200 -6.69 6.99 3.03
N TRP A 201 -6.08 7.88 3.80
CA TRP A 201 -6.53 9.26 3.87
C TRP A 201 -5.35 10.22 3.84
N ARG A 202 -5.46 11.21 2.94
CA ARG A 202 -4.58 12.37 2.89
C ARG A 202 -5.36 13.57 3.44
N PRO A 203 -5.33 13.84 4.76
CA PRO A 203 -6.05 14.96 5.33
C PRO A 203 -5.49 16.28 4.80
N ALA A 204 -6.34 17.25 4.51
CA ALA A 204 -5.90 18.55 3.98
C ALA A 204 -5.18 19.44 5.02
N ASN A 205 -5.30 19.14 6.31
CA ASN A 205 -4.50 19.68 7.41
C ASN A 205 -4.75 18.90 8.70
N MET A 206 -3.96 19.19 9.74
CA MET A 206 -4.04 18.55 11.05
C MET A 206 -5.34 18.84 11.82
N ASP A 207 -5.96 20.00 11.62
CA ASP A 207 -7.23 20.34 12.30
C ASP A 207 -8.41 19.51 11.79
N ILE A 208 -8.40 19.15 10.51
CA ILE A 208 -9.38 18.22 9.94
C ILE A 208 -9.13 16.83 10.52
N PHE A 209 -7.86 16.39 10.58
CA PHE A 209 -7.51 15.11 11.17
C PHE A 209 -7.97 15.00 12.64
N SER A 210 -7.61 15.96 13.49
CA SER A 210 -7.95 15.96 14.92
C SER A 210 -9.46 15.99 15.18
N ARG A 211 -10.22 16.73 14.36
CA ARG A 211 -11.69 16.75 14.45
C ARG A 211 -12.36 15.49 13.93
N THR A 212 -11.67 14.64 13.20
CA THR A 212 -12.28 13.51 12.50
C THR A 212 -11.90 12.17 13.12
N VAL A 213 -10.70 12.08 13.69
CA VAL A 213 -10.12 10.86 14.25
C VAL A 213 -11.00 10.20 15.32
N HIS A 214 -11.77 10.97 16.10
CA HIS A 214 -12.68 10.42 17.10
C HIS A 214 -13.84 9.61 16.50
N GLN A 215 -14.09 9.76 15.19
CA GLN A 215 -15.10 9.03 14.45
C GLN A 215 -14.58 7.65 13.99
N PHE A 216 -13.28 7.37 14.12
CA PHE A 216 -12.62 6.11 13.70
C PHE A 216 -12.95 4.97 14.66
N THR A 217 -14.21 4.54 14.68
CA THR A 217 -14.70 3.54 15.63
C THR A 217 -14.51 2.10 15.17
N SER A 218 -14.36 1.86 13.86
CA SER A 218 -14.28 0.52 13.27
C SER A 218 -13.02 0.28 12.43
N ILE A 219 -12.17 1.29 12.26
CA ILE A 219 -11.01 1.24 11.37
C ILE A 219 -9.93 0.37 12.01
N THR A 220 -9.57 -0.72 11.33
CA THR A 220 -8.51 -1.64 11.76
C THR A 220 -7.21 -1.41 11.01
N THR A 221 -7.30 -0.93 9.77
CA THR A 221 -6.15 -0.56 8.93
C THR A 221 -6.27 0.89 8.53
N LEU A 222 -5.26 1.67 8.90
CA LEU A 222 -5.20 3.10 8.64
C LEU A 222 -3.93 3.41 7.85
N GLN A 223 -4.09 4.07 6.71
CA GLN A 223 -3.01 4.66 5.95
C GLN A 223 -3.16 6.18 5.99
N LEU A 224 -2.14 6.85 6.49
CA LEU A 224 -2.06 8.30 6.54
C LEU A 224 -0.89 8.78 5.68
N ASP A 225 -1.15 9.83 4.92
CA ASP A 225 -0.14 10.52 4.15
C ASP A 225 -0.24 12.02 4.46
N PHE A 226 0.79 12.57 5.11
CA PHE A 226 0.84 13.98 5.48
C PHE A 226 1.83 14.73 4.59
N SER A 227 1.33 15.52 3.65
CA SER A 227 2.14 16.49 2.91
C SER A 227 3.01 17.33 3.86
N TRP A 228 4.28 17.48 3.50
CA TRP A 228 5.28 18.24 4.28
C TRP A 228 4.82 19.66 4.63
N ARG A 229 4.03 20.29 3.74
CA ARG A 229 3.49 21.64 3.93
C ARG A 229 2.52 21.79 5.10
N PHE A 230 2.05 20.70 5.70
CA PHE A 230 1.03 20.75 6.74
C PHE A 230 1.50 21.29 8.09
N PHE A 231 2.80 21.32 8.34
CA PHE A 231 3.34 21.66 9.67
C PHE A 231 4.03 23.02 9.74
N GLU A 232 4.10 23.76 8.63
CA GLU A 232 4.67 25.11 8.64
C GLU A 232 3.79 26.07 9.45
N GLY A 233 4.25 26.45 10.65
CA GLY A 233 3.63 27.50 11.47
C GLY A 233 2.39 27.07 12.26
N ILE A 234 2.07 25.78 12.35
CA ILE A 234 0.92 25.27 13.10
C ILE A 234 1.39 24.52 14.36
N SER A 235 0.80 24.85 15.51
CA SER A 235 1.01 24.08 16.73
C SER A 235 0.43 22.68 16.59
N LEU A 236 1.21 21.65 16.89
CA LEU A 236 0.74 20.27 16.88
C LEU A 236 -0.47 20.11 17.82
N PRO A 237 -1.58 19.51 17.37
CA PRO A 237 -2.73 19.25 18.23
C PRO A 237 -2.39 18.22 19.32
N GLU A 238 -3.24 18.14 20.34
CA GLU A 238 -3.12 17.10 21.36
C GLU A 238 -3.16 15.70 20.74
N PRO A 239 -2.42 14.72 21.29
CA PRO A 239 -2.44 13.35 20.82
C PRO A 239 -3.85 12.75 20.82
N CYS A 240 -4.23 12.14 19.71
CA CYS A 240 -5.54 11.56 19.47
C CYS A 240 -5.45 10.03 19.49
N VAL A 241 -6.41 9.39 20.18
CA VAL A 241 -6.48 7.93 20.29
C VAL A 241 -7.28 7.35 19.13
N VAL A 242 -6.69 6.39 18.42
CA VAL A 242 -7.35 5.58 17.38
C VAL A 242 -7.43 4.13 17.87
N PRO A 243 -8.52 3.76 18.56
CA PRO A 243 -8.52 2.61 19.45
C PRO A 243 -8.47 1.25 18.74
N GLN A 244 -8.95 1.16 17.50
CA GLN A 244 -9.10 -0.13 16.78
C GLN A 244 -8.00 -0.41 15.76
N VAL A 245 -7.09 0.55 15.52
CA VAL A 245 -6.07 0.41 14.46
C VAL A 245 -5.01 -0.60 14.90
N ALA A 246 -4.94 -1.70 14.16
CA ALA A 246 -3.95 -2.76 14.29
C ALA A 246 -2.82 -2.63 13.26
N THR A 247 -3.11 -2.03 12.11
CA THR A 247 -2.13 -1.78 11.04
C THR A 247 -2.11 -0.30 10.69
N LEU A 248 -0.95 0.35 10.87
CA LEU A 248 -0.73 1.74 10.50
C LEU A 248 0.30 1.84 9.38
N PHE A 249 -0.10 2.38 8.25
CA PHE A 249 0.79 2.86 7.20
C PHE A 249 0.91 4.37 7.37
N PHE A 250 2.12 4.89 7.47
CA PHE A 250 2.34 6.31 7.66
C PHE A 250 3.39 6.80 6.68
N GLY A 251 3.08 7.89 5.97
CA GLY A 251 4.05 8.63 5.20
C GLY A 251 3.89 10.13 5.29
N GLY A 252 4.93 10.84 4.86
CA GLY A 252 5.00 12.29 4.94
C GLY A 252 5.63 12.79 6.25
N ASN A 253 5.16 13.91 6.80
CA ASN A 253 5.87 14.54 7.92
C ASN A 253 5.77 13.78 9.26
N ALA A 254 6.91 13.40 9.82
CA ALA A 254 7.00 12.60 11.04
C ALA A 254 6.36 13.25 12.28
N ALA A 255 6.24 14.59 12.33
CA ALA A 255 5.56 15.29 13.41
C ALA A 255 4.09 14.83 13.57
N GLY A 256 3.45 14.36 12.50
CA GLY A 256 2.12 13.76 12.56
C GLY A 256 2.04 12.52 13.47
N LEU A 257 3.11 11.71 13.55
CA LEU A 257 3.17 10.53 14.44
C LEU A 257 3.04 10.94 15.92
N ARG A 258 3.52 12.14 16.28
CA ARG A 258 3.38 12.69 17.65
C ARG A 258 1.93 12.97 18.02
N THR A 259 1.00 12.97 17.07
CA THR A 259 -0.41 13.25 17.35
C THR A 259 -1.28 12.00 17.40
N ILE A 260 -0.70 10.81 17.26
CA ILE A 260 -1.45 9.56 17.14
C ILE A 260 -1.11 8.62 18.29
N ILE A 261 -2.12 7.97 18.85
CA ILE A 261 -2.01 6.88 19.83
C ILE A 261 -2.84 5.71 19.32
N THR A 262 -2.21 4.56 19.09
CA THR A 262 -2.85 3.36 18.53
C THR A 262 -2.60 2.17 19.45
N PRO A 263 -3.41 1.98 20.50
CA PRO A 263 -3.12 1.02 21.57
C PRO A 263 -3.12 -0.45 21.10
N LEU A 264 -3.75 -0.74 19.96
CA LEU A 264 -3.81 -2.09 19.38
C LEU A 264 -2.84 -2.30 18.21
N LEU A 265 -1.91 -1.37 17.99
CA LEU A 265 -0.99 -1.41 16.86
C LEU A 265 -0.10 -2.66 16.91
N ARG A 266 -0.10 -3.41 15.81
CA ARG A 266 0.72 -4.63 15.62
C ARG A 266 1.63 -4.53 14.41
N HIS A 267 1.19 -3.81 13.38
CA HIS A 267 1.92 -3.66 12.14
C HIS A 267 2.11 -2.18 11.87
N LEU A 268 3.37 -1.73 11.83
CA LEU A 268 3.73 -0.36 11.52
C LEU A 268 4.56 -0.34 10.24
N VAL A 269 4.09 0.42 9.26
CA VAL A 269 4.79 0.65 7.99
C VAL A 269 5.06 2.14 7.85
N LEU A 270 6.33 2.50 7.77
CA LEU A 270 6.81 3.86 7.58
C LEU A 270 7.36 3.99 6.16
N GLN A 271 6.91 5.01 5.43
CA GLN A 271 7.33 5.25 4.04
C GLN A 271 7.43 6.75 3.77
N LYS A 272 8.47 7.19 3.06
CA LYS A 272 8.62 8.60 2.62
C LYS A 272 8.45 9.59 3.77
N LEU A 273 9.07 9.32 4.92
CA LEU A 273 9.06 10.27 6.01
C LEU A 273 9.84 11.51 5.60
N THR A 274 9.24 12.68 5.80
CA THR A 274 9.92 13.95 5.56
C THR A 274 10.17 14.63 6.90
N VAL A 275 11.40 14.99 7.18
CA VAL A 275 11.78 15.77 8.36
C VAL A 275 12.79 16.84 7.98
N GLU A 276 12.80 17.93 8.76
CA GLU A 276 13.88 18.92 8.72
C GLU A 276 15.12 18.41 9.47
N ASP A 277 14.94 17.51 10.44
CA ASP A 277 15.96 16.97 11.32
C ASP A 277 15.68 15.48 11.63
N ASP A 278 16.65 14.60 11.36
CA ASP A 278 16.57 13.15 11.61
C ASP A 278 16.24 12.82 13.07
N THR A 279 16.72 13.64 14.01
CA THR A 279 16.44 13.44 15.44
C THR A 279 14.95 13.63 15.76
N GLU A 280 14.25 14.50 15.02
CA GLU A 280 12.83 14.70 15.23
C GLU A 280 12.00 13.51 14.75
N GLN A 281 12.42 12.87 13.64
CA GLN A 281 11.80 11.65 13.12
C GLN A 281 11.90 10.53 14.14
N ASP A 282 13.11 10.29 14.65
CA ASP A 282 13.34 9.23 15.63
C ASP A 282 12.50 9.43 16.88
N LEU A 283 12.50 10.64 17.43
CA LEU A 283 11.68 10.97 18.59
C LEU A 283 10.19 10.78 18.30
N ALA A 284 9.73 11.08 17.09
CA ALA A 284 8.32 10.89 16.73
C ALA A 284 7.94 9.40 16.68
N ILE A 285 8.82 8.55 16.11
CA ILE A 285 8.64 7.10 16.09
C ILE A 285 8.65 6.54 17.52
N ILE A 286 9.65 6.90 18.32
CA ILE A 286 9.77 6.44 19.71
C ILE A 286 8.54 6.84 20.52
N HIS A 287 8.12 8.11 20.46
CA HIS A 287 6.93 8.58 21.17
C HIS A 287 5.64 7.90 20.73
N LEU A 288 5.49 7.54 19.45
CA LEU A 288 4.34 6.75 19.01
C LEU A 288 4.32 5.40 19.72
N LEU A 289 5.46 4.71 19.75
CA LEU A 289 5.58 3.36 20.30
C LEU A 289 5.41 3.34 21.82
N GLU A 290 6.07 4.27 22.52
CA GLU A 290 5.95 4.41 23.98
C GLU A 290 4.50 4.68 24.39
N ARG A 291 3.80 5.62 23.72
CA ARG A 291 2.42 5.99 24.08
C ARG A 291 1.40 4.95 23.67
N SER A 292 1.67 4.20 22.61
CA SER A 292 0.77 3.14 22.16
C SER A 292 0.89 1.88 23.03
N CYS A 293 1.94 1.74 23.85
CA CYS A 293 2.17 0.59 24.74
C CYS A 293 1.97 -0.76 24.02
N CYS A 294 2.25 -0.80 22.73
CA CYS A 294 1.73 -1.83 21.84
C CYS A 294 2.79 -2.89 21.54
N ALA A 295 2.32 -4.13 21.38
CA ALA A 295 3.17 -5.26 21.01
C ALA A 295 3.33 -5.30 19.48
N ILE A 296 4.21 -4.44 18.95
CA ILE A 296 4.52 -4.44 17.52
C ILE A 296 5.11 -5.79 17.12
N VAL A 297 4.48 -6.40 16.12
CA VAL A 297 4.85 -7.69 15.51
C VAL A 297 5.64 -7.45 14.22
N THR A 298 5.26 -6.44 13.45
CA THR A 298 5.90 -6.11 12.18
C THR A 298 6.23 -4.63 12.13
N LEU A 299 7.49 -4.32 11.86
CA LEU A 299 7.97 -2.97 11.58
C LEU A 299 8.61 -2.97 10.19
N GLU A 300 8.07 -2.15 9.28
CA GLU A 300 8.62 -1.98 7.94
C GLU A 300 8.98 -0.51 7.76
N ILE A 301 10.22 -0.26 7.34
CA ILE A 301 10.79 1.07 7.14
C ILE A 301 11.29 1.14 5.70
N TYR A 302 10.58 1.89 4.88
CA TYR A 302 10.86 2.10 3.46
C TYR A 302 11.47 3.49 3.21
N GLU A 303 11.93 3.69 1.98
CA GLU A 303 12.69 4.85 1.50
C GLU A 303 12.32 6.20 2.15
N GLY A 304 13.35 6.97 2.48
CA GLY A 304 13.23 8.28 3.11
C GLY A 304 13.00 8.19 4.62
N CYS A 305 13.10 6.99 5.18
CA CYS A 305 13.01 6.78 6.62
C CYS A 305 14.35 6.19 7.08
N SER A 306 15.35 7.03 7.32
CA SER A 306 16.63 6.58 7.90
C SER A 306 16.60 6.73 9.42
N PRO A 307 16.09 5.75 10.20
CA PRO A 307 16.14 5.84 11.65
C PRO A 307 17.61 5.91 12.09
N SER A 308 17.94 6.83 12.99
CA SER A 308 19.31 6.86 13.50
C SER A 308 19.61 5.59 14.32
N PHE A 309 20.89 5.27 14.48
CA PHE A 309 21.30 4.16 15.34
C PHE A 309 20.73 4.24 16.78
N PRO A 310 20.73 5.41 17.45
CA PRO A 310 20.01 5.58 18.72
C PRO A 310 18.54 5.17 18.67
N CYS A 311 17.84 5.46 17.57
CA CYS A 311 16.46 5.06 17.39
C CYS A 311 16.31 3.54 17.39
N LEU A 312 17.15 2.80 16.64
CA LEU A 312 17.11 1.33 16.64
C LEU A 312 17.37 0.72 18.03
N VAL A 313 18.25 1.34 18.82
CA VAL A 313 18.52 0.91 20.20
C VAL A 313 17.33 1.17 21.12
N LEU A 314 16.64 2.31 20.96
CA LEU A 314 15.44 2.62 21.74
C LEU A 314 14.25 1.75 21.31
N LEU A 315 14.13 1.47 20.01
CA LEU A 315 13.19 0.51 19.46
C LEU A 315 13.41 -0.86 20.08
N HIS A 316 14.65 -1.32 20.23
CA HIS A 316 14.92 -2.57 20.94
C HIS A 316 14.26 -2.62 22.32
N ASP A 317 14.46 -1.60 23.14
CA ASP A 317 13.94 -1.60 24.51
C ASP A 317 12.41 -1.51 24.56
N CYS A 318 11.78 -0.86 23.57
CA CYS A 318 10.33 -0.69 23.51
C CYS A 318 9.58 -1.86 22.86
N ILE A 319 10.11 -2.48 21.80
CA ILE A 319 9.36 -3.41 20.93
C ILE A 319 10.00 -4.80 20.75
N ALA A 320 11.24 -5.03 21.18
CA ALA A 320 11.92 -6.31 20.94
C ALA A 320 11.19 -7.58 21.41
N PRO A 321 10.40 -7.60 22.52
CA PRO A 321 9.75 -8.83 22.97
C PRO A 321 8.68 -9.38 22.01
N SER A 322 8.09 -8.53 21.15
CA SER A 322 6.99 -8.92 20.26
C SER A 322 7.34 -8.86 18.78
N LEU A 323 8.44 -8.19 18.43
CA LEU A 323 8.82 -7.98 17.03
C LEU A 323 9.27 -9.29 16.38
N THR A 324 8.51 -9.77 15.39
CA THR A 324 8.83 -10.99 14.64
C THR A 324 9.39 -10.71 13.25
N ARG A 325 9.07 -9.53 12.68
CA ARG A 325 9.50 -9.14 11.33
C ARG A 325 9.94 -7.67 11.32
N LEU A 326 11.14 -7.44 10.81
CA LEU A 326 11.73 -6.13 10.59
C LEU A 326 12.16 -6.04 9.12
N VAL A 327 11.66 -5.04 8.42
CA VAL A 327 12.04 -4.74 7.04
C VAL A 327 12.63 -3.34 7.01
N ILE A 328 13.82 -3.20 6.43
CA ILE A 328 14.49 -1.91 6.25
C ILE A 328 14.98 -1.86 4.80
N SER A 329 14.59 -0.82 4.07
CA SER A 329 15.03 -0.61 2.68
C SER A 329 16.55 -0.43 2.60
N SER A 330 17.17 -1.03 1.58
CA SER A 330 18.63 -1.02 1.37
C SER A 330 19.23 0.37 1.18
N HIS A 331 18.50 1.31 0.57
CA HIS A 331 18.99 2.67 0.31
C HIS A 331 19.34 3.41 1.61
N ASP A 332 18.57 3.19 2.68
CA ASP A 332 18.75 3.86 3.98
C ASP A 332 19.89 3.22 4.81
N LEU A 333 20.36 2.01 4.43
CA LEU A 333 21.42 1.31 5.17
C LEU A 333 22.81 1.93 4.95
N ASN A 334 23.06 2.52 3.78
CA ASN A 334 24.38 3.11 3.49
C ASN A 334 24.67 4.35 4.35
N ASP A 335 23.65 5.19 4.55
CA ASP A 335 23.73 6.35 5.45
C ASP A 335 23.87 5.92 6.91
N PHE A 336 23.19 4.84 7.27
CA PHE A 336 23.31 4.20 8.57
C PHE A 336 24.73 3.70 8.85
N PHE A 337 25.39 3.02 7.90
CA PHE A 337 26.77 2.58 8.07
C PHE A 337 27.74 3.76 8.25
N SER A 338 27.58 4.81 7.46
CA SER A 338 28.38 6.04 7.57
C SER A 338 28.23 6.68 8.96
N SER A 339 27.03 6.62 9.54
CA SER A 339 26.75 7.15 10.87
C SER A 339 27.37 6.31 12.00
N ILE A 340 27.38 4.98 11.86
CA ILE A 340 28.06 4.10 12.84
C ILE A 340 29.56 4.32 12.82
N GLU A 341 30.18 4.37 11.64
CA GLU A 341 31.63 4.54 11.51
C GLU A 341 32.11 5.87 12.10
N THR A 342 31.31 6.94 11.95
CA THR A 342 31.63 8.25 12.54
C THR A 342 31.38 8.30 14.05
N MET A 343 30.44 7.53 14.59
CA MET A 343 30.16 7.46 16.02
C MET A 343 31.15 6.60 16.82
N VAL A 344 31.94 5.75 16.16
CA VAL A 344 32.95 4.90 16.80
C VAL A 344 34.36 5.40 16.45
N PRO A 345 34.86 6.48 17.07
CA PRO A 345 36.27 6.82 16.95
C PRO A 345 37.10 5.78 17.72
N ASP A 346 38.23 5.36 17.13
CA ASP A 346 39.20 4.37 17.65
C ASP A 346 39.77 4.68 19.06
N THR A 347 39.35 5.76 19.72
CA THR A 347 39.99 6.29 20.93
C THR A 347 39.06 6.65 22.09
N LEU A 348 37.79 6.20 22.13
CA LEU A 348 36.96 6.38 23.33
C LEU A 348 36.29 5.07 23.80
N PRO A 349 36.36 4.74 25.11
CA PRO A 349 35.65 3.61 25.69
C PRO A 349 34.16 3.94 25.77
N MET A 350 33.47 3.77 24.65
CA MET A 350 32.01 3.71 24.60
C MET A 350 31.53 2.66 25.61
N ASN A 351 30.54 3.05 26.42
CA ASN A 351 30.01 2.35 27.58
C ASN A 351 30.19 0.81 27.57
N VAL A 352 31.05 0.35 28.47
CA VAL A 352 31.34 -1.05 28.84
C VAL A 352 30.08 -1.88 29.16
N ARG A 353 28.88 -1.28 29.25
CA ARG A 353 27.60 -2.01 29.33
C ARG A 353 27.12 -2.55 27.98
N LEU A 354 27.35 -1.85 26.86
CA LEU A 354 26.95 -2.33 25.53
C LEU A 354 27.87 -3.47 25.06
N LEU A 355 29.19 -3.31 25.21
CA LEU A 355 30.15 -4.36 24.86
C LEU A 355 30.10 -5.57 25.81
N ARG A 356 29.81 -5.41 27.12
CA ARG A 356 29.64 -6.58 28.02
C ARG A 356 28.31 -7.32 27.84
N ALA A 357 27.28 -6.69 27.28
CA ALA A 357 26.09 -7.39 26.82
C ALA A 357 26.38 -8.19 25.53
N VAL A 358 27.29 -7.69 24.70
CA VAL A 358 27.70 -8.29 23.41
C VAL A 358 28.71 -9.44 23.59
N ASP A 359 29.57 -9.41 24.62
CA ASP A 359 30.74 -10.30 24.74
C ASP A 359 30.51 -11.58 25.59
N ARG A 360 29.39 -11.69 26.33
CA ARG A 360 29.20 -12.80 27.30
C ARG A 360 28.34 -13.98 26.84
N CYS A 361 27.73 -13.95 25.66
CA CYS A 361 26.59 -14.83 25.41
C CYS A 361 26.70 -15.92 24.35
N PHE A 362 27.76 -16.08 23.53
CA PHE A 362 27.57 -16.99 22.37
C PHE A 362 28.73 -17.87 21.91
N HIS A 363 28.41 -19.17 21.86
CA HIS A 363 28.65 -20.07 20.72
C HIS A 363 27.40 -20.00 19.80
N ILE A 364 27.58 -19.72 18.50
CA ILE A 364 26.54 -19.88 17.47
C ILE A 364 27.19 -20.66 16.31
N ASP A 365 26.66 -21.86 16.04
CA ASP A 365 27.10 -22.73 14.96
C ASP A 365 26.33 -22.42 13.67
N ARG A 366 26.99 -21.70 12.76
CA ARG A 366 26.67 -21.46 11.33
C ARG A 366 25.52 -20.50 10.96
N LEU A 367 25.93 -19.46 10.20
CA LEU A 367 25.12 -18.63 9.29
C LEU A 367 25.84 -18.67 7.94
N ASP A 368 25.20 -19.15 6.89
CA ASP A 368 25.77 -19.17 5.54
C ASP A 368 25.41 -17.87 4.80
N PHE A 369 26.41 -17.05 4.51
CA PHE A 369 26.31 -15.88 3.61
C PHE A 369 27.18 -16.13 2.38
N CYS A 370 26.66 -15.85 1.18
CA CYS A 370 27.35 -16.10 -0.09
C CYS A 370 28.39 -15.01 -0.49
N ALA A 371 28.74 -14.06 0.37
CA ALA A 371 29.88 -13.17 0.13
C ALA A 371 30.54 -12.74 1.45
N PRO A 372 31.77 -13.20 1.75
CA PRO A 372 32.52 -12.72 2.91
C PRO A 372 33.15 -11.36 2.59
N GLY A 373 32.58 -10.27 3.13
CA GLY A 373 33.24 -8.94 3.11
C GLY A 373 32.34 -7.71 3.05
N THR A 374 31.02 -7.83 2.94
CA THR A 374 30.12 -6.67 2.80
C THR A 374 29.54 -6.20 4.15
N SER A 375 29.31 -4.89 4.27
CA SER A 375 28.72 -4.19 5.43
C SER A 375 27.40 -4.81 5.91
N THR A 376 26.61 -5.36 4.98
CA THR A 376 25.36 -6.10 5.22
C THR A 376 25.50 -7.26 6.22
N SER A 377 26.63 -7.99 6.22
CA SER A 377 26.88 -9.10 7.15
C SER A 377 27.12 -8.64 8.60
N ALA A 378 27.57 -7.40 8.81
CA ALA A 378 27.77 -6.82 10.14
C ALA A 378 26.43 -6.34 10.72
N LEU A 379 25.59 -5.69 9.90
CA LEU A 379 24.25 -5.26 10.29
C LEU A 379 23.37 -6.44 10.67
N ALA A 380 23.30 -7.48 9.85
CA ALA A 380 22.49 -8.66 10.17
C ALA A 380 22.87 -9.28 11.53
N ARG A 381 24.17 -9.26 11.88
CA ARG A 381 24.65 -9.72 13.20
C ARG A 381 24.26 -8.78 14.33
N VAL A 382 24.30 -7.47 14.12
CA VAL A 382 23.86 -6.48 15.13
C VAL A 382 22.35 -6.60 15.34
N LEU A 383 21.56 -6.64 14.25
CA LEU A 383 20.11 -6.75 14.31
C LEU A 383 19.66 -8.09 14.93
N ALA A 384 20.26 -9.21 14.56
CA ALA A 384 19.94 -10.52 15.17
C ALA A 384 20.28 -10.56 16.68
N ARG A 385 21.27 -9.77 17.13
CA ARG A 385 21.62 -9.65 18.56
C ARG A 385 20.66 -8.74 19.31
N CYS A 386 20.26 -7.63 18.70
CA CYS A 386 19.26 -6.74 19.26
C CYS A 386 17.92 -7.45 19.30
N PHE A 387 17.47 -8.10 18.23
CA PHE A 387 16.13 -8.66 18.14
C PHE A 387 16.18 -10.19 18.14
N PRO A 388 16.30 -10.87 19.30
CA PRO A 388 16.39 -12.32 19.36
C PRO A 388 15.09 -13.04 18.92
N CYS A 389 13.96 -12.31 18.89
CA CYS A 389 12.67 -12.80 18.40
C CYS A 389 12.48 -12.61 16.89
N LEU A 390 13.45 -12.00 16.19
CA LEU A 390 13.36 -11.72 14.77
C LEU A 390 13.45 -13.01 13.94
N VAL A 391 12.36 -13.35 13.25
CA VAL A 391 12.25 -14.55 12.40
C VAL A 391 12.58 -14.22 10.94
N GLN A 392 12.41 -12.96 10.54
CA GLN A 392 12.61 -12.56 9.16
C GLN A 392 13.21 -11.16 9.09
N LEU A 393 14.33 -11.05 8.37
CA LEU A 393 15.01 -9.80 8.03
C LEU A 393 15.06 -9.70 6.51
N ASP A 394 14.13 -8.94 5.95
CA ASP A 394 14.13 -8.66 4.51
C ASP A 394 14.93 -7.38 4.27
N LEU A 395 16.01 -7.48 3.50
CA LEU A 395 16.72 -6.32 2.96
C LEU A 395 16.22 -6.14 1.54
N ASP A 396 15.43 -5.10 1.31
CA ASP A 396 14.85 -4.84 0.00
C ASP A 396 15.84 -4.02 -0.84
N ASP A 397 16.44 -4.66 -1.84
CA ASP A 397 17.24 -3.99 -2.86
C ASP A 397 16.27 -3.37 -3.87
N GLY A 398 15.79 -2.16 -3.58
CA GLY A 398 14.84 -1.46 -4.42
C GLY A 398 15.32 -1.37 -5.87
N PHE A 399 14.57 -1.99 -6.79
CA PHE A 399 14.81 -1.86 -8.23
C PHE A 399 14.18 -0.56 -8.73
N CYS A 400 15.01 0.43 -9.03
CA CYS A 400 14.61 1.59 -9.82
C CYS A 400 14.75 1.23 -11.31
N TRP A 401 13.63 1.05 -12.02
CA TRP A 401 13.64 1.00 -13.49
C TRP A 401 13.82 2.43 -14.02
N ASP A 402 15.08 2.82 -14.23
CA ASP A 402 15.39 3.79 -15.28
C ASP A 402 15.47 2.99 -16.60
N ASP A 403 14.65 3.39 -17.57
CA ASP A 403 14.29 2.64 -18.79
C ASP A 403 15.45 2.43 -19.82
N ASP A 404 16.74 2.49 -19.45
CA ASP A 404 17.82 2.55 -20.45
C ASP A 404 19.07 1.64 -20.27
N ASP A 405 19.15 0.72 -19.29
CA ASP A 405 20.31 -0.22 -19.27
C ASP A 405 19.97 -1.66 -18.83
N GLU A 406 20.22 -2.61 -19.73
CA GLU A 406 20.15 -4.06 -19.48
C GLU A 406 21.32 -4.51 -18.59
N SER A 407 21.08 -4.76 -17.31
CA SER A 407 21.93 -5.66 -16.53
C SER A 407 21.13 -6.47 -15.50
N ASP A 408 21.38 -7.78 -15.48
CA ASP A 408 20.78 -8.74 -14.54
C ASP A 408 21.36 -8.54 -13.12
N VAL A 409 20.49 -8.38 -12.11
CA VAL A 409 20.88 -8.35 -10.69
C VAL A 409 20.02 -9.34 -9.87
N PHE A 410 20.68 -10.01 -8.92
CA PHE A 410 20.12 -11.07 -8.07
C PHE A 410 19.40 -10.49 -6.84
N GLU A 411 18.24 -11.07 -6.53
CA GLU A 411 17.44 -10.80 -5.32
C GLU A 411 18.10 -11.44 -4.07
N THR A 412 18.27 -10.68 -2.98
CA THR A 412 18.83 -11.21 -1.71
C THR A 412 17.80 -11.12 -0.58
N SER A 413 16.95 -12.14 -0.42
CA SER A 413 16.13 -12.29 0.79
C SER A 413 16.86 -13.15 1.84
N VAL A 414 16.87 -12.71 3.11
CA VAL A 414 17.48 -13.46 4.22
C VAL A 414 16.38 -13.91 5.19
N VAL A 415 15.93 -15.14 5.02
CA VAL A 415 14.99 -15.77 5.96
C VAL A 415 15.77 -16.35 7.15
N ILE A 416 15.52 -15.86 8.37
CA ILE A 416 16.14 -16.36 9.60
C ILE A 416 15.15 -17.26 10.35
N GLY A 417 14.95 -18.47 9.85
CA GLY A 417 14.02 -19.43 10.46
C GLY A 417 14.46 -20.88 10.26
N GLY A 418 15.05 -21.47 11.30
CA GLY A 418 15.34 -22.91 11.36
C GLY A 418 14.22 -23.67 12.05
N GLU A 419 13.28 -24.23 11.29
CA GLU A 419 12.47 -25.36 11.74
C GLU A 419 12.68 -26.57 10.82
N ARG A 420 13.27 -27.63 11.38
CA ARG A 420 13.29 -28.96 10.75
C ARG A 420 11.92 -29.60 10.92
N THR A 421 11.08 -29.53 9.90
CA THR A 421 9.98 -30.48 9.75
C THR A 421 10.51 -31.73 9.05
N PHE A 422 10.76 -32.79 9.83
CA PHE A 422 10.84 -34.13 9.26
C PHE A 422 9.43 -34.54 8.86
N MET A 423 9.13 -34.59 7.56
CA MET A 423 8.06 -35.42 7.04
C MET A 423 8.66 -36.76 6.61
N VAL A 424 8.18 -37.83 7.23
CA VAL A 424 8.22 -39.19 6.67
C VAL A 424 7.06 -39.34 5.71
#